data_AF-A0A4Y9T8V7-F1
#
_entry.id   AF-A0A4Y9T8V7-F1
#
_cell.length_a   1.000
_cell.length_b   1.000
_cell.length_c   1.000
_cell.angle_alpha   90.00
_cell.angle_beta   90.00
_cell.angle_gamma   90.00
#
_symmetry.space_group_name_H-M   'P 1'
#
loop_
_entity.id
_entity.type
_entity.pdbx_description
1 polymer ?
#
loop_
_entity_poly.entity_id
_entity_poly.type
_entity_poly.pdbx_seq_one_letter_code
_entity_poly.pdbx_strand_id
1 'polypeptide(L)'
;MPFTVTKHLIIAALLVACNSAVSANDKPPRFLQEPVLGLRLKSAGVKLELLPEDVRKICVQIADSENWTARKWIFARAADAASTYYVVSGYSKRRHPEPGEPLYEPDERGGMLFVTGNKCEGDPAREVFKARDFNDTPQAILQQLAQDLAKRLSRAFGGPDRLRTEIKNQRIDFDQLSPELQEAFKPYFGPAK
;
A
#
# COMPACT_ATOMS: atom_id res chain seq x y z
N MET A 1 -48.16 -26.79 65.04
CA MET A 1 -48.00 -27.11 63.60
C MET A 1 -49.05 -26.30 62.86
N PRO A 2 -48.67 -25.21 62.15
CA PRO A 2 -48.46 -25.33 60.70
C PRO A 2 -47.36 -24.40 60.09
N PHE A 3 -46.80 -24.94 59.01
CA PHE A 3 -46.16 -24.44 57.78
C PHE A 3 -45.63 -23.00 57.61
N THR A 4 -44.34 -23.01 57.25
CA THR A 4 -43.48 -22.04 56.57
C THR A 4 -44.04 -21.53 55.23
N VAL A 5 -43.88 -20.23 54.93
CA VAL A 5 -43.91 -19.71 53.55
C VAL A 5 -42.77 -18.70 53.36
N THR A 6 -41.68 -19.17 52.78
CA THR A 6 -40.51 -18.39 52.38
C THR A 6 -40.79 -17.74 51.02
N LYS A 7 -40.87 -16.41 50.97
CA LYS A 7 -41.05 -15.66 49.72
C LYS A 7 -39.76 -15.68 48.90
N HIS A 8 -39.79 -16.28 47.71
CA HIS A 8 -38.68 -16.24 46.77
C HIS A 8 -38.71 -14.97 45.90
N LEU A 9 -37.59 -14.27 45.93
CA LEU A 9 -37.19 -13.17 45.06
C LEU A 9 -37.11 -13.65 43.60
N ILE A 10 -37.72 -12.93 42.68
CA ILE A 10 -37.42 -13.02 41.24
C ILE A 10 -36.96 -11.64 40.80
N ILE A 11 -35.64 -11.46 40.69
CA ILE A 11 -35.01 -10.30 40.07
C ILE A 11 -34.75 -10.68 38.60
N ALA A 12 -35.56 -10.15 37.69
CA ALA A 12 -35.33 -10.27 36.26
C ALA A 12 -34.29 -9.23 35.83
N ALA A 13 -33.04 -9.66 35.66
CA ALA A 13 -31.98 -8.84 35.08
C ALA A 13 -32.13 -8.85 33.54
N LEU A 14 -32.63 -7.73 32.98
CA LEU A 14 -32.58 -7.46 31.54
C LEU A 14 -31.11 -7.25 31.12
N LEU A 15 -30.54 -8.27 30.47
CA LEU A 15 -29.32 -8.14 29.68
C LEU A 15 -29.67 -7.43 28.37
N VAL A 16 -29.56 -6.10 28.36
CA VAL A 16 -29.55 -5.32 27.11
C VAL A 16 -28.22 -5.62 26.42
N ALA A 17 -28.27 -6.49 25.42
CA ALA A 17 -27.15 -6.71 24.51
C ALA A 17 -26.92 -5.43 23.70
N CYS A 18 -25.92 -4.63 24.10
CA CYS A 18 -25.35 -3.61 23.23
C CYS A 18 -24.69 -4.30 22.04
N ASN A 19 -25.44 -4.51 20.96
CA ASN A 19 -24.89 -4.74 19.64
C ASN A 19 -24.17 -3.45 19.22
N SER A 20 -22.92 -3.31 19.68
CA SER A 20 -21.97 -2.39 19.08
C SER A 20 -21.73 -2.88 17.66
N ALA A 21 -22.55 -2.43 16.71
CA ALA A 21 -22.26 -2.56 15.31
C ALA A 21 -20.91 -1.86 15.09
N VAL A 22 -19.85 -2.65 15.01
CA VAL A 22 -18.53 -2.19 14.60
C VAL A 22 -18.75 -1.58 13.22
N SER A 23 -18.72 -0.24 13.16
CA SER A 23 -18.84 0.47 11.91
C SER A 23 -17.66 0.07 11.05
N ALA A 24 -17.91 -0.77 10.05
CA ALA A 24 -16.96 -1.03 8.99
C ALA A 24 -16.48 0.32 8.43
N ASN A 25 -15.17 0.46 8.22
CA ASN A 25 -14.60 1.74 7.80
C ASN A 25 -14.95 2.02 6.34
N ASP A 26 -16.04 2.76 6.12
CA ASP A 26 -16.55 3.15 4.80
C ASP A 26 -15.75 4.28 4.12
N LYS A 27 -14.60 4.66 4.68
CA LYS A 27 -13.72 5.68 4.12
C LYS A 27 -12.49 5.04 3.49
N PRO A 28 -11.98 5.58 2.36
CA PRO A 28 -10.70 5.14 1.82
C PRO A 28 -9.58 5.20 2.88
N PRO A 29 -8.55 4.32 2.76
CA PRO A 29 -7.42 4.31 3.69
C PRO A 29 -6.80 5.70 3.80
N ARG A 30 -6.52 6.14 5.03
CA ARG A 30 -5.88 7.45 5.31
C ARG A 30 -4.44 7.51 4.78
N PHE A 31 -3.79 6.36 4.69
CA PHE A 31 -2.41 6.23 4.22
C PHE A 31 -2.33 5.20 3.10
N LEU A 32 -1.45 5.46 2.14
CA LEU A 32 -0.94 4.49 1.19
C LEU A 32 0.41 3.97 1.73
N GLN A 33 0.67 2.69 1.51
CA GLN A 33 1.95 2.08 1.81
C GLN A 33 2.84 2.20 0.58
N GLU A 34 3.98 2.89 0.69
CA GLU A 34 5.00 2.89 -0.35
C GLU A 34 5.64 1.48 -0.40
N PRO A 35 5.71 0.83 -1.57
CA PRO A 35 5.89 -0.62 -1.65
C PRO A 35 7.34 -1.12 -1.52
N VAL A 36 8.35 -0.24 -1.53
CA VAL A 36 9.77 -0.63 -1.49
C VAL A 36 10.38 -0.42 -0.11
N LEU A 37 10.30 0.79 0.42
CA LEU A 37 10.80 1.20 1.73
C LEU A 37 9.75 1.03 2.84
N GLY A 38 8.47 0.91 2.47
CA GLY A 38 7.39 0.78 3.45
C GLY A 38 6.96 2.11 4.08
N LEU A 39 7.20 3.23 3.39
CA LEU A 39 6.83 4.54 3.92
C LEU A 39 5.32 4.77 3.87
N ARG A 40 4.75 5.26 4.97
CA ARG A 40 3.33 5.65 5.05
C ARG A 40 3.12 7.04 4.47
N LEU A 41 2.41 7.11 3.34
CA LEU A 41 2.09 8.35 2.64
C LEU A 41 0.63 8.72 2.85
N LYS A 42 0.30 9.97 3.23
CA LYS A 42 -1.10 10.39 3.36
C LYS A 42 -1.80 10.28 1.99
N SER A 43 -2.92 9.57 1.93
CA SER A 43 -3.66 9.35 0.69
C SER A 43 -4.38 10.61 0.21
N ALA A 44 -4.89 11.41 1.14
CA ALA A 44 -5.56 12.67 0.85
C ALA A 44 -4.58 13.68 0.23
N GLY A 45 -4.85 14.11 -1.01
CA GLY A 45 -4.03 15.09 -1.72
C GLY A 45 -2.69 14.55 -2.21
N VAL A 46 -2.52 13.23 -2.31
CA VAL A 46 -1.27 12.62 -2.78
C VAL A 46 -0.93 13.08 -4.20
N LYS A 47 0.30 13.58 -4.41
CA LYS A 47 0.79 14.09 -5.70
C LYS A 47 1.48 13.00 -6.52
N LEU A 48 0.80 11.87 -6.67
CA LEU A 48 1.21 10.73 -7.49
C LEU A 48 0.23 10.53 -8.65
N GLU A 49 0.75 10.04 -9.76
CA GLU A 49 -0.05 9.67 -10.93
C GLU A 49 -0.82 8.39 -10.63
N LEU A 50 -2.06 8.29 -11.12
CA LEU A 50 -2.81 7.04 -11.11
C LEU A 50 -2.24 6.08 -12.15
N LEU A 51 -2.34 4.79 -11.87
CA LEU A 51 -2.04 3.78 -12.87
C LEU A 51 -3.08 3.86 -14.00
N PRO A 52 -2.65 3.90 -15.28
CA PRO A 52 -3.55 3.88 -16.43
C PRO A 52 -4.51 2.68 -16.41
N GLU A 53 -5.75 2.90 -16.85
CA GLU A 53 -6.78 1.87 -16.81
C GLU A 53 -6.50 0.69 -17.76
N ASP A 54 -5.89 0.97 -18.91
CA ASP A 54 -5.45 -0.04 -19.88
C ASP A 54 -4.41 -0.98 -19.27
N VAL A 55 -3.42 -0.44 -18.55
CA VAL A 55 -2.45 -1.26 -17.79
C VAL A 55 -3.14 -2.08 -16.72
N ARG A 56 -4.04 -1.47 -15.93
CA ARG A 56 -4.77 -2.19 -14.88
C ARG A 56 -5.62 -3.34 -15.43
N LYS A 57 -6.22 -3.18 -16.62
CA LYS A 57 -7.04 -4.22 -17.27
C LYS A 57 -6.23 -5.44 -17.71
N ILE A 58 -4.99 -5.26 -18.16
CA ILE A 58 -4.14 -6.38 -18.61
C ILE A 58 -3.41 -7.08 -17.45
N CYS A 59 -3.23 -6.39 -16.31
CA CYS A 59 -2.58 -6.94 -15.12
C CYS A 59 -3.57 -7.67 -14.21
N VAL A 60 -3.75 -8.98 -14.40
CA VAL A 60 -4.75 -9.79 -13.68
C VAL A 60 -4.67 -9.63 -12.16
N GLN A 61 -3.46 -9.51 -11.57
CA GLN A 61 -3.29 -9.31 -10.12
C GLN A 61 -3.94 -8.04 -9.55
N ILE A 62 -4.26 -7.05 -10.41
CA ILE A 62 -4.84 -5.76 -9.99
C ILE A 62 -6.04 -5.33 -10.85
N ALA A 63 -6.49 -6.19 -11.76
CA ALA A 63 -7.68 -5.95 -12.56
C ALA A 63 -8.92 -5.89 -11.66
N ASP A 64 -9.95 -5.17 -12.09
CA ASP A 64 -11.23 -5.24 -11.39
C ASP A 64 -11.82 -6.64 -11.56
N SER A 65 -12.48 -7.11 -10.52
CA SER A 65 -13.25 -8.34 -10.54
C SER A 65 -14.71 -8.04 -10.21
N GLU A 66 -15.54 -9.08 -10.18
CA GLU A 66 -16.94 -8.98 -9.74
C GLU A 66 -17.05 -8.45 -8.31
N ASN A 67 -16.05 -8.73 -7.47
CA ASN A 67 -16.07 -8.39 -6.04
C ASN A 67 -15.28 -7.12 -5.71
N TRP A 68 -14.36 -6.69 -6.58
CA TRP A 68 -13.36 -5.69 -6.24
C TRP A 68 -13.11 -4.68 -7.36
N THR A 69 -12.92 -3.42 -6.97
CA THR A 69 -12.36 -2.38 -7.85
C THR A 69 -11.05 -1.87 -7.27
N ALA A 70 -9.95 -1.94 -8.02
CA ALA A 70 -8.64 -1.50 -7.57
C ALA A 70 -8.35 -0.04 -7.95
N ARG A 71 -7.75 0.70 -7.02
CA ARG A 71 -7.19 2.04 -7.29
C ARG A 71 -5.72 2.03 -6.94
N LYS A 72 -4.86 2.21 -7.94
CA LYS A 72 -3.39 2.14 -7.81
C LYS A 72 -2.74 3.46 -8.22
N TRP A 73 -1.65 3.81 -7.54
CA TRP A 73 -0.80 4.95 -7.85
C TRP A 73 0.59 4.48 -8.26
N ILE A 74 1.23 5.24 -9.15
CA ILE A 74 2.59 4.99 -9.63
C ILE A 74 3.58 5.69 -8.70
N PHE A 75 4.33 4.88 -7.96
CA PHE A 75 5.43 5.29 -7.11
C PHE A 75 6.75 5.41 -7.87
N ALA A 76 6.95 4.61 -8.93
CA ALA A 76 8.05 4.77 -9.87
C ALA A 76 7.69 4.17 -11.24
N ARG A 77 8.33 4.66 -12.30
CA ARG A 77 8.22 4.13 -13.66
C ARG A 77 9.55 4.15 -14.39
N ALA A 78 9.84 3.09 -15.12
CA ALA A 78 10.96 3.00 -16.05
C ALA A 78 10.50 2.23 -17.31
N ALA A 79 11.25 2.34 -18.40
CA ALA A 79 10.95 1.63 -19.63
C ALA A 79 12.24 1.31 -20.40
N ASP A 80 12.20 0.25 -21.19
CA ASP A 80 13.18 -0.05 -22.22
C ASP A 80 12.50 -0.13 -23.60
N ALA A 81 13.18 -0.72 -24.58
CA ALA A 81 12.66 -0.83 -25.94
C ALA A 81 11.44 -1.75 -26.08
N ALA A 82 11.24 -2.69 -25.15
CA ALA A 82 10.20 -3.71 -25.22
C ALA A 82 9.11 -3.52 -24.15
N SER A 83 9.46 -2.93 -23.01
CA SER A 83 8.70 -3.09 -21.79
C SER A 83 8.59 -1.82 -20.97
N THR A 84 7.52 -1.71 -20.19
CA THR A 84 7.35 -0.66 -19.17
C THR A 84 7.20 -1.28 -17.79
N TYR A 85 7.94 -0.73 -16.83
CA TYR A 85 7.97 -1.18 -15.45
C TYR A 85 7.29 -0.15 -14.56
N TYR A 86 6.42 -0.59 -13.66
CA TYR A 86 5.72 0.29 -12.72
C TYR A 86 5.87 -0.23 -11.29
N VAL A 87 6.36 0.61 -10.39
CA VAL A 87 6.22 0.36 -8.94
C VAL A 87 4.91 0.98 -8.49
N VAL A 88 3.99 0.16 -8.00
CA VAL A 88 2.63 0.57 -7.64
C VAL A 88 2.22 0.11 -6.26
N SER A 89 1.31 0.87 -5.66
CA SER A 89 0.55 0.49 -4.48
C SER A 89 -0.79 1.23 -4.48
N GLY A 90 -1.69 0.88 -3.58
CA GLY A 90 -3.01 1.50 -3.53
C GLY A 90 -3.96 0.82 -2.55
N TYR A 91 -5.20 0.64 -2.98
CA TYR A 91 -6.20 -0.11 -2.24
C TYR A 91 -7.25 -0.68 -3.19
N SER A 92 -8.01 -1.64 -2.71
CA SER A 92 -9.18 -2.20 -3.38
C SER A 92 -10.45 -1.79 -2.64
N LYS A 93 -11.54 -1.58 -3.39
CA LYS A 93 -12.88 -1.31 -2.86
C LYS A 93 -13.76 -2.51 -3.14
N ARG A 94 -14.40 -3.07 -2.10
CA ARG A 94 -15.41 -4.13 -2.24
C ARG A 94 -16.65 -3.57 -2.97
N ARG A 95 -17.19 -4.34 -3.91
CA ARG A 95 -18.43 -3.99 -4.62
C ARG A 95 -19.69 -4.41 -3.85
N HIS A 96 -19.59 -5.53 -3.15
CA HIS A 96 -20.68 -6.14 -2.39
C HIS A 96 -20.20 -6.58 -0.99
N PRO A 97 -19.85 -5.65 -0.09
CA PRO A 97 -19.38 -6.01 1.25
C PRO A 97 -20.50 -6.64 2.08
N GLU A 98 -20.20 -7.71 2.81
CA GLU A 98 -21.12 -8.27 3.80
C GLU A 98 -21.18 -7.40 5.07
N PRO A 99 -22.25 -7.50 5.90
CA PRO A 99 -22.33 -6.77 7.16
C PRO A 99 -21.10 -7.03 8.05
N GLY A 100 -20.37 -5.96 8.38
CA GLY A 100 -19.17 -6.02 9.21
C GLY A 100 -17.85 -6.10 8.44
N GLU A 101 -17.87 -6.33 7.13
CA GLU A 101 -16.67 -6.30 6.31
C GLU A 101 -16.26 -4.86 5.96
N PRO A 102 -14.94 -4.53 5.97
CA PRO A 102 -14.49 -3.21 5.57
C PRO A 102 -14.72 -2.96 4.07
N LEU A 103 -15.27 -1.80 3.71
CA LEU A 103 -15.49 -1.43 2.31
C LEU A 103 -14.19 -1.31 1.50
N TYR A 104 -13.08 -0.94 2.16
CA TYR A 104 -11.77 -0.78 1.53
C TYR A 104 -10.73 -1.69 2.14
N GLU A 105 -9.87 -2.23 1.28
CA GLU A 105 -8.72 -3.05 1.66
C GLU A 105 -7.43 -2.36 1.18
N PRO A 106 -6.54 -1.92 2.09
CA PRO A 106 -5.27 -1.33 1.71
C PRO A 106 -4.36 -2.39 1.08
N ASP A 107 -3.59 -1.98 0.08
CA ASP A 107 -2.51 -2.80 -0.45
C ASP A 107 -1.27 -2.68 0.46
N GLU A 108 -1.01 -3.71 1.24
CA GLU A 108 0.08 -3.70 2.24
C GLU A 108 1.46 -3.91 1.63
N ARG A 109 1.54 -4.54 0.45
CA ARG A 109 2.81 -4.91 -0.18
C ARG A 109 3.11 -4.10 -1.43
N GLY A 110 2.07 -3.69 -2.16
CA GLY A 110 2.21 -3.20 -3.52
C GLY A 110 2.94 -4.20 -4.41
N GLY A 111 3.43 -3.72 -5.54
CA GLY A 111 4.12 -4.57 -6.51
C GLY A 111 4.90 -3.77 -7.54
N MET A 112 5.84 -4.45 -8.18
CA MET A 112 6.39 -4.03 -9.45
C MET A 112 5.65 -4.78 -10.56
N LEU A 113 5.03 -4.03 -11.47
CA LEU A 113 4.40 -4.55 -12.67
C LEU A 113 5.39 -4.47 -13.83
N PHE A 114 5.42 -5.51 -14.64
CA PHE A 114 6.16 -5.57 -15.89
C PHE A 114 5.17 -5.71 -17.04
N VAL A 115 5.13 -4.74 -17.94
CA VAL A 115 4.18 -4.68 -19.06
C VAL A 115 4.93 -4.80 -20.38
N THR A 116 4.60 -5.84 -21.15
CA THR A 116 5.16 -6.09 -22.49
C THR A 116 4.03 -6.38 -23.47
N GLY A 117 3.74 -5.42 -24.35
CA GLY A 117 2.58 -5.52 -25.25
C GLY A 117 1.27 -5.66 -24.48
N ASN A 118 0.58 -6.80 -24.62
CA ASN A 118 -0.67 -7.12 -23.92
C ASN A 118 -0.47 -8.05 -22.70
N LYS A 119 0.78 -8.35 -22.34
CA LYS A 119 1.11 -9.16 -21.17
C LYS A 119 1.48 -8.26 -20.00
N CYS A 120 1.04 -8.68 -18.83
CA CYS A 120 1.47 -8.05 -17.59
C CYS A 120 1.76 -9.12 -16.54
N GLU A 121 2.93 -9.00 -15.93
CA GLU A 121 3.40 -9.82 -14.83
C GLU A 121 3.71 -8.90 -13.64
N GLY A 122 3.92 -9.48 -12.46
CA GLY A 122 4.35 -8.66 -11.34
C GLY A 122 4.66 -9.42 -10.06
N ASP A 123 5.57 -8.83 -9.30
CA ASP A 123 6.09 -9.35 -8.05
C ASP A 123 6.04 -8.27 -6.96
N PRO A 124 6.10 -8.61 -5.67
CA PRO A 124 6.24 -7.62 -4.60
C PRO A 124 7.46 -6.73 -4.84
N ALA A 125 7.27 -5.40 -4.89
CA ALA A 125 8.33 -4.47 -5.31
C ALA A 125 9.57 -4.57 -4.43
N ARG A 126 9.38 -4.69 -3.10
CA ARG A 126 10.48 -4.87 -2.14
C ARG A 126 11.32 -6.12 -2.45
N GLU A 127 10.70 -7.23 -2.83
CA GLU A 127 11.42 -8.47 -3.12
C GLU A 127 12.20 -8.36 -4.41
N VAL A 128 11.68 -7.68 -5.44
CA VAL A 128 12.42 -7.42 -6.69
C VAL A 128 13.71 -6.64 -6.40
N PHE A 129 13.62 -5.51 -5.69
CA PHE A 129 14.79 -4.70 -5.33
C PHE A 129 15.79 -5.47 -4.46
N LYS A 130 15.31 -6.39 -3.63
CA LYS A 130 16.15 -7.21 -2.75
C LYS A 130 16.83 -8.36 -3.50
N ALA A 131 16.09 -9.09 -4.33
CA ALA A 131 16.56 -10.27 -5.05
C ALA A 131 17.55 -9.89 -6.15
N ARG A 132 17.32 -8.76 -6.84
CA ARG A 132 18.19 -8.25 -7.92
C ARG A 132 18.48 -9.32 -8.99
N ASP A 133 17.44 -10.05 -9.40
CA ASP A 133 17.56 -10.95 -10.54
C ASP A 133 17.62 -10.12 -11.83
N PHE A 134 18.83 -9.94 -12.33
CA PHE A 134 19.08 -9.11 -13.51
C PHE A 134 18.72 -9.78 -14.83
N ASN A 135 18.35 -11.06 -14.82
CA ASN A 135 17.80 -11.70 -16.01
C ASN A 135 16.35 -11.24 -16.23
N ASP A 136 15.59 -11.07 -15.14
CA ASP A 136 14.19 -10.65 -15.18
C ASP A 136 14.07 -9.12 -15.21
N THR A 137 14.86 -8.42 -14.39
CA THR A 137 14.84 -6.95 -14.32
C THR A 137 16.25 -6.38 -14.50
N PRO A 138 16.58 -5.86 -15.70
CA PRO A 138 17.91 -5.33 -15.96
C PRO A 138 18.33 -4.29 -14.92
N GLN A 139 19.61 -4.30 -14.53
CA GLN A 139 20.11 -3.39 -13.48
C GLN A 139 19.82 -1.91 -13.79
N ALA A 140 19.94 -1.51 -15.06
CA ALA A 140 19.64 -0.15 -15.49
C ALA A 140 18.18 0.25 -15.22
N ILE A 141 17.23 -0.69 -15.33
CA ILE A 141 15.82 -0.47 -15.01
C ILE A 141 15.64 -0.29 -13.50
N LEU A 142 16.27 -1.13 -12.66
CA LEU A 142 16.20 -0.95 -11.20
C LEU A 142 16.77 0.40 -10.75
N GLN A 143 17.88 0.83 -11.36
CA GLN A 143 18.46 2.16 -11.10
C GLN A 143 17.50 3.29 -11.47
N GLN A 144 16.90 3.23 -12.66
CA GLN A 144 15.90 4.22 -13.09
C GLN A 144 14.68 4.23 -12.18
N LEU A 145 14.17 3.07 -11.78
CA LEU A 145 13.05 2.95 -10.85
C LEU A 145 13.41 3.53 -9.48
N ALA A 146 14.58 3.24 -8.93
CA ALA A 146 15.03 3.81 -7.66
C ALA A 146 15.11 5.34 -7.71
N GLN A 147 15.65 5.90 -8.80
CA GLN A 147 15.75 7.35 -9.00
C GLN A 147 14.37 8.02 -9.13
N ASP A 148 13.47 7.45 -9.96
CA ASP A 148 12.12 7.98 -10.12
C ASP A 148 11.31 7.85 -8.82
N LEU A 149 11.50 6.77 -8.06
CA LEU A 149 10.91 6.57 -6.74
C LEU A 149 11.29 7.70 -5.79
N ALA A 150 12.59 7.96 -5.62
CA ALA A 150 13.09 9.01 -4.75
C ALA A 150 12.54 10.39 -5.14
N LYS A 151 12.52 10.70 -6.44
CA LYS A 151 11.97 11.95 -6.98
C LYS A 151 10.48 12.09 -6.69
N ARG A 152 9.68 11.06 -6.96
CA ARG A 152 8.23 11.07 -6.76
C ARG A 152 7.87 11.15 -5.28
N LEU A 153 8.57 10.43 -4.41
CA LEU A 153 8.38 10.51 -2.96
C LEU A 153 8.75 11.89 -2.43
N SER A 154 9.87 12.46 -2.87
CA SER A 154 10.24 13.82 -2.48
C SER A 154 9.13 14.81 -2.83
N ARG A 155 8.52 14.71 -4.01
CA ARG A 155 7.37 15.55 -4.38
C ARG A 155 6.12 15.24 -3.54
N ALA A 156 5.82 13.96 -3.31
CA ALA A 156 4.62 13.52 -2.61
C ALA A 156 4.62 13.92 -1.13
N PHE A 157 5.78 13.90 -0.47
CA PHE A 157 5.93 14.38 0.92
C PHE A 157 6.09 15.91 1.03
N GLY A 158 6.18 16.62 -0.10
CA GLY A 158 6.26 18.09 -0.12
C GLY A 158 7.66 18.66 -0.04
N GLY A 159 8.69 17.88 -0.40
CA GLY A 159 10.07 18.33 -0.52
C GLY A 159 11.08 17.35 0.09
N PRO A 160 12.38 17.55 -0.19
CA PRO A 160 13.45 16.67 0.28
C PRO A 160 13.56 16.61 1.81
N ASP A 161 13.36 17.73 2.50
CA ASP A 161 13.46 17.77 3.97
C ASP A 161 12.31 17.02 4.65
N ARG A 162 11.11 17.10 4.05
CA ARG A 162 9.95 16.32 4.52
C ARG A 162 10.18 14.83 4.30
N LEU A 163 10.71 14.43 3.14
CA LEU A 163 11.07 13.03 2.90
C LEU A 163 12.12 12.52 3.90
N ARG A 164 13.21 13.27 4.13
CA ARG A 164 14.22 12.95 5.15
C ARG A 164 13.59 12.76 6.53
N THR A 165 12.69 13.66 6.91
CA THR A 165 11.97 13.57 8.19
C THR A 165 11.17 12.27 8.29
N GLU A 166 10.44 11.90 7.24
CA GLU A 166 9.62 10.68 7.24
C GLU A 166 10.45 9.40 7.24
N ILE A 167 11.54 9.36 6.47
CA ILE A 167 12.51 8.26 6.49
C ILE A 167 13.06 8.04 7.91
N LYS A 168 13.47 9.11 8.60
CA LYS A 168 13.96 9.04 9.98
C LYS A 168 12.87 8.59 10.95
N ASN A 169 11.67 9.16 10.85
CA ASN A 169 10.55 8.84 11.74
C ASN A 169 10.14 7.37 11.64
N GLN A 170 10.21 6.81 10.43
CA GLN A 170 9.82 5.44 10.13
C GLN A 170 10.99 4.44 10.25
N ARG A 171 12.17 4.91 10.69
CA ARG A 171 13.36 4.10 11.00
C ARG A 171 13.77 3.18 9.86
N ILE A 172 13.76 3.72 8.64
CA ILE A 172 14.29 2.98 7.48
C ILE A 172 15.80 2.80 7.68
N ASP A 173 16.28 1.57 7.54
CA ASP A 173 17.69 1.23 7.64
C ASP A 173 18.34 1.36 6.26
N PHE A 174 19.24 2.33 6.10
CA PHE A 174 19.92 2.62 4.84
C PHE A 174 20.81 1.46 4.39
N ASP A 175 21.46 0.78 5.35
CA ASP A 175 22.46 -0.24 5.06
C ASP A 175 21.79 -1.55 4.59
N GLN A 176 20.48 -1.70 4.84
CA GLN A 176 19.67 -2.82 4.34
C GLN A 176 19.07 -2.58 2.95
N LEU A 177 19.23 -1.38 2.39
CA LEU A 177 18.73 -1.08 1.05
C LEU A 177 19.63 -1.70 -0.03
N SER A 178 19.06 -2.07 -1.17
CA SER A 178 19.83 -2.46 -2.35
C SER A 178 20.74 -1.32 -2.83
N PRO A 179 21.88 -1.59 -3.49
CA PRO A 179 22.78 -0.54 -4.00
C PRO A 179 22.08 0.54 -4.84
N GLU A 180 21.11 0.16 -5.65
CA GLU A 180 20.34 1.08 -6.50
C GLU A 180 19.51 2.07 -5.67
N LEU A 181 18.87 1.58 -4.59
CA LEU A 181 18.14 2.39 -3.63
C LEU A 181 19.07 3.23 -2.74
N GLN A 182 20.22 2.68 -2.32
CA GLN A 182 21.20 3.44 -1.55
C GLN A 182 21.65 4.66 -2.33
N GLU A 183 22.02 4.49 -3.60
CA GLU A 183 22.47 5.61 -4.44
C GLU A 183 21.35 6.64 -4.64
N ALA A 184 20.14 6.19 -4.98
CA ALA A 184 19.00 7.10 -5.20
C ALA A 184 18.58 7.86 -3.95
N PHE A 185 18.65 7.23 -2.77
CA PHE A 185 18.19 7.82 -1.51
C PHE A 185 19.28 8.45 -0.65
N LYS A 186 20.56 8.32 -1.00
CA LYS A 186 21.70 8.91 -0.28
C LYS A 186 21.48 10.36 0.19
N PRO A 187 20.88 11.29 -0.60
CA PRO A 187 20.65 12.66 -0.15
C PRO A 187 19.67 12.82 1.03
N TYR A 188 18.85 11.80 1.30
CA TYR A 188 17.79 11.82 2.32
C TYR A 188 18.16 11.09 3.61
N PHE A 189 19.33 10.45 3.69
CA PHE A 189 19.84 9.78 4.90
C PHE A 189 20.94 10.58 5.61
N GLY A 190 21.44 11.65 5.02
CA GLY A 190 22.39 12.58 5.64
C GLY A 190 21.72 13.72 6.42
N PRO A 191 22.51 14.52 7.18
CA PRO A 191 22.01 15.73 7.83
C PRO A 191 21.43 16.70 6.80
N ALA A 192 20.40 17.47 7.19
CA ALA A 192 19.92 18.56 6.35
C ALA A 192 21.06 19.56 6.13
N LYS A 193 21.30 19.93 4.88
CA LYS A 193 22.27 20.96 4.51
C LYS A 193 21.68 22.35 4.76
#